data_AF-A0A8H4QGD2-F1
#
_entry.id   AF-A0A8H4QGD2-F1
#
_cell.length_a   1.000
_cell.length_b   1.000
_cell.length_c   1.000
_cell.angle_alpha   90.00
_cell.angle_beta   90.00
_cell.angle_gamma   90.00
#
_symmetry.space_group_name_H-M   'P 1'
#
loop_
_entity.id
_entity.type
_entity.pdbx_description
1 polymer ?
#
loop_
_entity_poly.entity_id
_entity_poly.type
_entity_poly.pdbx_seq_one_letter_code
_entity_poly.pdbx_strand_id
1 'polypeptide(L)'
;MIVEQSNPKPLSMTAMDKQPLVEDPPAYSDEFRDRLVLRDAPLPPIPPPEHEELPNHFNHSPLHSAHHHHGPAPSVDQVHICERKHPIKGMTVRNNSCEIKWLTFKDLGTFYIDPLVVAIDRQKTKRKQKEKKALPHASFRSRHGAIDLELATTGSIEGASKADVSVSSRDGEITLKLLPMPPSRPRLGLDVESRSGKVTLYLPEGFAGVVHLTTKKGKLLVMPVLAGCVKMVKNSSQEIIFMMGSQSNVYELDVTKESSFCAIRTRSGDINVGLSGRDQLAEEVGFWKRLGGFLSTHKSKSILDLHEAAKGEAATVS
;
A
#
# COMPACT_ATOMS: atom_id res chain seq x y z
N MET A 1 7.40 -47.98 42.08
CA MET A 1 7.76 -46.56 42.20
C MET A 1 6.47 -45.76 42.13
N ILE A 2 6.06 -45.17 43.25
CA ILE A 2 4.82 -44.41 43.38
C ILE A 2 5.18 -42.95 43.15
N VAL A 3 4.63 -42.33 42.10
CA VAL A 3 4.86 -40.93 41.76
C VAL A 3 3.78 -40.10 42.43
N GLU A 4 4.19 -39.35 43.44
CA GLU A 4 3.37 -38.43 44.23
C GLU A 4 3.06 -37.17 43.41
N GLN A 5 1.77 -36.95 43.11
CA GLN A 5 1.30 -35.78 42.38
C GLN A 5 1.00 -34.63 43.36
N SER A 6 1.82 -33.58 43.31
CA SER A 6 1.61 -32.34 44.08
C SER A 6 0.55 -31.46 43.44
N ASN A 7 -0.51 -31.16 44.18
CA ASN A 7 -1.64 -30.33 43.79
C ASN A 7 -1.32 -28.83 44.02
N PRO A 8 -1.52 -27.91 43.04
CA PRO A 8 -1.26 -26.49 43.24
C PRO A 8 -2.40 -25.79 43.99
N LYS A 9 -2.02 -24.96 44.98
CA LYS A 9 -2.91 -24.09 45.78
C LYS A 9 -3.63 -23.04 44.91
N PRO A 10 -4.92 -22.76 45.15
CA PRO A 10 -5.62 -21.64 44.52
C PRO A 10 -5.18 -20.30 45.13
N LEU A 11 -4.78 -19.36 44.29
CA LEU A 11 -4.48 -17.98 44.67
C LEU A 11 -5.79 -17.22 44.91
N SER A 12 -5.94 -16.77 46.16
CA SER A 12 -6.97 -15.86 46.64
C SER A 12 -6.89 -14.51 45.91
N MET A 13 -7.93 -14.16 45.16
CA MET A 13 -8.09 -12.82 44.59
C MET A 13 -8.59 -11.86 45.66
N THR A 14 -7.72 -10.97 46.12
CA THR A 14 -8.06 -9.80 46.93
C THR A 14 -8.83 -8.80 46.10
N ALA A 15 -9.99 -8.38 46.64
CA ALA A 15 -10.82 -7.33 46.10
C ALA A 15 -10.05 -6.00 46.10
N MET A 16 -9.87 -5.40 44.92
CA MET A 16 -9.33 -4.06 44.82
C MET A 16 -10.46 -3.02 44.87
N ASP A 17 -10.21 -2.08 45.77
CA ASP A 17 -11.00 -0.90 46.12
C ASP A 17 -11.37 -0.06 44.89
N LYS A 18 -12.63 0.40 44.90
CA LYS A 18 -13.13 1.39 43.94
C LYS A 18 -12.71 2.77 44.42
N GLN A 19 -11.74 3.39 43.75
CA GLN A 19 -11.52 4.83 43.90
C GLN A 19 -12.51 5.62 43.03
N PRO A 20 -13.22 6.62 43.57
CA PRO A 20 -14.01 7.55 42.77
C PRO A 20 -13.07 8.62 42.21
N LEU A 21 -12.79 8.55 40.91
CA LEU A 21 -12.01 9.57 40.20
C LEU A 21 -12.94 10.34 39.27
N VAL A 22 -13.57 11.37 39.83
CA VAL A 22 -14.20 12.45 39.08
C VAL A 22 -13.41 13.71 39.47
N GLU A 23 -12.30 13.92 38.77
CA GLU A 23 -11.67 15.24 38.71
C GLU A 23 -12.27 15.96 37.52
N ASP A 24 -13.06 17.00 37.80
CA ASP A 24 -13.53 17.94 36.80
C ASP A 24 -12.31 18.58 36.10
N PRO A 25 -12.30 18.67 34.76
CA PRO A 25 -11.21 19.32 34.05
C PRO A 25 -11.13 20.79 34.47
N PRO A 26 -9.92 21.34 34.67
CA PRO A 26 -9.75 22.74 35.03
C PRO A 26 -10.38 23.63 33.96
N ALA A 27 -11.17 24.59 34.41
CA ALA A 27 -11.78 25.60 33.56
C ALA A 27 -10.69 26.27 32.72
N TYR A 28 -10.83 26.15 31.39
CA TYR A 28 -9.95 26.80 30.43
C TYR A 28 -10.09 28.31 30.64
N SER A 29 -9.06 28.95 31.19
CA SER A 29 -9.04 30.39 31.41
C SER A 29 -8.99 31.12 30.07
N ASP A 30 -9.88 32.10 29.93
CA ASP A 30 -10.18 32.87 28.71
C ASP A 30 -9.12 33.95 28.40
N GLU A 31 -7.86 33.75 28.83
CA GLU A 31 -6.81 34.79 28.83
C GLU A 31 -6.13 35.01 27.47
N PHE A 32 -6.54 34.31 26.41
CA PHE A 32 -5.92 34.45 25.08
C PHE A 32 -6.60 35.46 24.14
N ARG A 33 -7.65 36.16 24.58
CA ARG A 33 -8.37 37.14 23.74
C ARG A 33 -7.75 38.53 23.68
N ASP A 34 -6.86 38.91 24.60
CA ASP A 34 -6.37 40.29 24.70
C ASP A 34 -5.05 40.59 23.97
N ARG A 35 -4.53 39.66 23.13
CA ARG A 35 -3.30 39.89 22.35
C ARG A 35 -3.48 40.26 20.88
N LEU A 36 -4.71 40.53 20.42
CA LEU A 36 -4.97 40.96 19.04
C LEU A 36 -5.02 42.48 18.84
N VAL A 37 -4.62 43.28 19.82
CA VAL A 37 -4.54 44.75 19.69
C VAL A 37 -3.09 45.20 19.76
N LEU A 38 -2.33 45.02 18.67
CA LEU A 38 -1.25 45.94 18.30
C LEU A 38 -0.67 45.58 16.92
N ARG A 39 -1.06 46.35 15.89
CA ARG A 39 -0.16 47.18 15.05
C ARG A 39 -0.82 47.48 13.71
N ASP A 40 -1.56 48.58 13.68
CA ASP A 40 -1.76 49.42 12.50
C ASP A 40 -0.43 50.09 12.11
N ALA A 41 0.58 49.29 11.74
CA ALA A 41 1.77 49.83 11.11
C ALA A 41 1.43 50.08 9.63
N PRO A 42 1.62 51.30 9.10
CA PRO A 42 1.42 51.57 7.68
C PRO A 42 2.34 50.65 6.88
N LEU A 43 1.74 49.88 5.97
CA LEU A 43 2.47 49.01 5.05
C LEU A 43 3.50 49.86 4.28
N PRO A 44 4.73 49.35 4.08
CA PRO A 44 5.71 50.04 3.26
C PRO A 44 5.12 50.26 1.84
N PRO A 45 5.41 51.42 1.21
CA PRO A 45 4.93 51.72 -0.12
C PRO A 45 5.37 50.62 -1.10
N ILE A 46 4.40 50.06 -1.81
CA ILE A 46 4.62 49.08 -2.87
C ILE A 46 5.50 49.75 -3.93
N PRO A 47 6.67 49.19 -4.28
CA PRO A 47 7.50 49.76 -5.34
C PRO A 47 6.68 49.79 -6.64
N PRO A 48 6.79 50.88 -7.44
CA PRO A 48 6.08 50.98 -8.71
C PRO A 48 6.46 49.80 -9.60
N PRO A 49 5.51 49.24 -10.37
CA PRO A 49 5.81 48.17 -11.30
C PRO A 49 6.84 48.68 -12.30
N GLU A 50 8.03 48.08 -12.27
CA GLU A 50 9.03 48.29 -13.30
C GLU A 50 8.42 47.78 -14.61
N HIS A 51 8.28 48.69 -15.57
CA HIS A 51 7.87 48.37 -16.93
C HIS A 51 9.00 47.57 -17.58
N GLU A 52 9.05 46.26 -17.32
CA GLU A 52 9.82 45.33 -18.15
C GLU A 52 9.18 45.33 -19.54
N GLU A 53 9.82 46.04 -20.47
CA GLU A 53 9.56 45.92 -21.91
C GLU A 53 9.80 44.46 -22.31
N LEU A 54 8.71 43.69 -22.41
CA LEU A 54 8.73 42.32 -22.87
C LEU A 54 9.30 42.26 -24.30
N PRO A 55 10.38 41.50 -24.54
CA PRO A 55 10.85 41.25 -25.90
C PRO A 55 9.75 40.51 -26.67
N ASN A 56 9.44 41.08 -27.82
CA ASN A 56 8.44 40.65 -28.78
C ASN A 56 8.83 39.28 -29.36
N HIS A 57 8.53 38.20 -28.64
CA HIS A 57 8.83 36.84 -29.07
C HIS A 57 7.75 36.35 -30.04
N PHE A 58 8.21 36.17 -31.27
CA PHE A 58 7.57 35.51 -32.41
C PHE A 58 6.55 34.42 -32.02
N ASN A 59 5.33 34.63 -32.51
CA ASN A 59 4.29 33.62 -32.68
C ASN A 59 4.80 32.46 -33.54
N HIS A 60 5.42 31.47 -32.92
CA HIS A 60 5.45 30.13 -33.48
C HIS A 60 4.28 29.37 -32.87
N SER A 61 3.18 29.30 -33.62
CA SER A 61 2.10 28.36 -33.35
C SER A 61 2.71 26.97 -33.20
N PRO A 62 2.70 26.36 -32.00
CA PRO A 62 3.15 24.99 -31.87
C PRO A 62 2.07 24.16 -32.56
N LEU A 63 2.41 23.64 -33.74
CA LEU A 63 1.73 22.49 -34.31
C LEU A 63 1.75 21.43 -33.20
N HIS A 64 0.60 21.27 -32.54
CA HIS A 64 0.34 20.23 -31.56
C HIS A 64 0.54 18.89 -32.26
N SER A 65 1.78 18.40 -32.27
CA SER A 65 2.07 16.99 -32.41
C SER A 65 1.47 16.35 -31.17
N ALA A 66 0.22 15.91 -31.31
CA ALA A 66 -0.41 14.98 -30.40
C ALA A 66 0.40 13.68 -30.47
N HIS A 67 1.52 13.65 -29.76
CA HIS A 67 2.21 12.42 -29.43
C HIS A 67 1.25 11.64 -28.53
N HIS A 68 0.40 10.84 -29.16
CA HIS A 68 -0.37 9.82 -28.49
C HIS A 68 0.62 8.90 -27.80
N HIS A 69 0.84 9.11 -26.50
CA HIS A 69 1.59 8.18 -25.67
C HIS A 69 0.86 6.85 -25.72
N HIS A 70 1.36 5.92 -26.55
CA HIS A 70 0.90 4.54 -26.63
C HIS A 70 1.22 3.84 -25.32
N GLY A 71 0.40 4.08 -24.29
CA GLY A 71 0.39 3.26 -23.09
C GLY A 71 -0.09 1.86 -23.42
N PRO A 72 0.15 0.89 -22.51
CA PRO A 72 -0.43 -0.44 -22.65
C PRO A 72 -1.96 -0.31 -22.79
N ALA A 73 -2.51 -1.08 -23.73
CA ALA A 73 -3.95 -1.19 -23.87
C ALA A 73 -4.57 -1.60 -22.53
N PRO A 74 -5.78 -1.11 -22.20
CA PRO A 74 -6.49 -1.58 -21.02
C PRO A 74 -6.56 -3.10 -21.06
N SER A 75 -6.12 -3.73 -19.97
CA SER A 75 -5.97 -5.19 -19.95
C SER A 75 -7.31 -5.91 -20.12
N VAL A 76 -8.45 -5.32 -19.71
CA VAL A 76 -9.77 -5.96 -19.78
C VAL A 76 -10.93 -4.96 -19.59
N ASP A 77 -12.12 -5.33 -20.06
CA ASP A 77 -13.41 -4.84 -19.52
C ASP A 77 -13.52 -5.08 -18.00
N GLN A 78 -14.26 -4.22 -17.29
CA GLN A 78 -14.36 -4.21 -15.81
C GLN A 78 -14.19 -5.59 -15.14
N VAL A 79 -13.08 -5.74 -14.40
CA VAL A 79 -12.66 -7.00 -13.82
C VAL A 79 -13.32 -7.20 -12.46
N HIS A 80 -14.35 -8.05 -12.41
CA HIS A 80 -14.92 -8.54 -11.17
C HIS A 80 -14.55 -10.01 -10.96
N ILE A 81 -13.39 -10.26 -10.34
CA ILE A 81 -12.96 -11.61 -9.98
C ILE A 81 -13.49 -11.94 -8.60
N CYS A 82 -14.30 -12.99 -8.50
CA CYS A 82 -14.84 -13.47 -7.23
C CYS A 82 -14.58 -14.98 -7.12
N GLU A 83 -13.52 -15.34 -6.41
CA GLU A 83 -13.11 -16.72 -6.21
C GLU A 83 -13.28 -17.14 -4.75
N ARG A 84 -13.85 -18.32 -4.52
CA ARG A 84 -14.18 -18.77 -3.16
C ARG A 84 -13.10 -19.60 -2.49
N LYS A 85 -12.33 -20.36 -3.26
CA LYS A 85 -11.46 -21.43 -2.72
C LYS A 85 -10.02 -21.36 -3.19
N HIS A 86 -9.74 -20.60 -4.25
CA HIS A 86 -8.44 -20.61 -4.89
C HIS A 86 -7.74 -19.27 -4.69
N PRO A 87 -6.39 -19.27 -4.63
CA PRO A 87 -5.62 -18.05 -4.66
C PRO A 87 -5.80 -17.37 -6.02
N ILE A 88 -6.03 -16.06 -5.99
CA ILE A 88 -6.08 -15.23 -7.20
C ILE A 88 -4.64 -14.88 -7.54
N LYS A 89 -4.07 -15.59 -8.53
CA LYS A 89 -2.73 -15.37 -9.09
C LYS A 89 -2.81 -15.36 -10.61
N GLY A 90 -2.15 -14.38 -11.26
CA GLY A 90 -1.84 -14.43 -12.69
C GLY A 90 -3.02 -14.59 -13.67
N MET A 91 -4.08 -13.78 -13.55
CA MET A 91 -5.16 -13.80 -14.55
C MET A 91 -4.82 -12.88 -15.73
N THR A 92 -4.34 -13.44 -16.85
CA THR A 92 -4.30 -12.73 -18.13
C THR A 92 -5.63 -12.92 -18.84
N VAL A 93 -6.43 -11.87 -18.99
CA VAL A 93 -7.66 -11.95 -19.79
C VAL A 93 -7.33 -11.61 -21.24
N ARG A 94 -7.66 -12.51 -22.16
CA ARG A 94 -7.67 -12.22 -23.59
C ARG A 94 -9.13 -12.12 -24.03
N ASN A 95 -9.51 -10.95 -24.53
CA ASN A 95 -10.75 -10.56 -25.26
C ASN A 95 -12.01 -11.43 -25.06
N ASN A 96 -13.07 -10.80 -24.55
CA ASN A 96 -14.50 -11.16 -24.56
C ASN A 96 -14.91 -12.55 -24.01
N SER A 97 -13.96 -13.37 -23.58
CA SER A 97 -14.21 -14.62 -22.86
C SER A 97 -13.32 -14.67 -21.62
N CYS A 98 -13.90 -14.43 -20.45
CA CYS A 98 -13.23 -14.69 -19.17
C CYS A 98 -13.20 -16.22 -18.92
N GLU A 99 -12.45 -16.95 -19.72
CA GLU A 99 -12.08 -18.32 -19.38
C GLU A 99 -11.00 -18.25 -18.29
N ILE A 100 -11.40 -18.52 -17.05
CA ILE A 100 -10.48 -18.61 -15.90
C ILE A 100 -9.67 -19.90 -16.08
N LYS A 101 -8.57 -19.80 -16.83
CA LYS A 101 -7.61 -20.89 -16.94
C LYS A 101 -6.65 -20.79 -15.76
N TRP A 102 -6.73 -21.75 -14.85
CA TRP A 102 -5.84 -21.87 -13.69
C TRP A 102 -4.40 -22.10 -14.14
N LEU A 103 -3.67 -21.03 -14.45
CA LEU A 103 -2.24 -21.10 -14.69
C LEU A 103 -1.55 -21.30 -13.35
N THR A 104 -1.20 -22.55 -13.08
CA THR A 104 -0.32 -22.93 -11.99
C THR A 104 1.09 -22.56 -12.41
N PHE A 105 1.55 -21.35 -12.10
CA PHE A 105 2.95 -21.04 -11.72
C PHE A 105 3.14 -19.52 -11.59
N LYS A 106 3.61 -19.10 -10.41
CA LYS A 106 4.52 -17.97 -10.09
C LYS A 106 4.29 -16.52 -10.59
N ASP A 107 3.37 -16.26 -11.49
CA ASP A 107 3.25 -14.92 -12.08
C ASP A 107 2.22 -14.06 -11.33
N LEU A 108 2.69 -12.94 -10.79
CA LEU A 108 1.87 -11.83 -10.31
C LEU A 108 0.90 -11.42 -11.42
N GLY A 109 -0.38 -11.22 -11.09
CA GLY A 109 -1.34 -10.70 -12.07
C GLY A 109 -1.18 -9.19 -12.17
N THR A 110 -0.71 -8.67 -13.32
CA THR A 110 -0.66 -7.23 -13.58
C THR A 110 -1.96 -6.76 -14.24
N PHE A 111 -2.61 -5.75 -13.67
CA PHE A 111 -3.88 -5.19 -14.16
C PHE A 111 -3.78 -3.68 -14.38
N TYR A 112 -4.17 -3.23 -15.58
CA TYR A 112 -4.36 -1.84 -15.97
C TYR A 112 -5.85 -1.52 -15.99
N ILE A 113 -6.26 -0.58 -15.16
CA ILE A 113 -7.67 -0.25 -14.92
C ILE A 113 -8.00 1.06 -15.61
N ASP A 114 -8.98 1.01 -16.52
CA ASP A 114 -9.51 2.19 -17.22
C ASP A 114 -10.87 2.57 -16.62
N PRO A 115 -11.00 3.75 -15.99
CA PRO A 115 -12.27 4.19 -15.41
C PRO A 115 -13.36 4.49 -16.45
N LEU A 116 -13.01 4.71 -17.73
CA LEU A 116 -13.99 4.93 -18.79
C LEU A 116 -14.72 3.64 -19.19
N VAL A 117 -14.20 2.48 -18.81
CA VAL A 117 -14.84 1.21 -19.11
C VAL A 117 -16.01 1.02 -18.15
N VAL A 118 -17.21 1.15 -18.71
CA VAL A 118 -18.47 1.06 -17.97
C VAL A 118 -18.67 -0.34 -17.44
N ALA A 119 -19.23 -0.43 -16.22
CA ALA A 119 -19.66 -1.68 -15.65
C ALA A 119 -20.69 -2.33 -16.54
N ILE A 120 -20.42 -3.56 -17.00
CA ILE A 120 -21.46 -4.40 -17.58
C ILE A 120 -22.42 -4.71 -16.43
N ASP A 121 -23.47 -3.90 -16.33
CA ASP A 121 -24.46 -3.94 -15.27
C ASP A 121 -25.08 -5.34 -15.30
N ARG A 122 -24.65 -6.21 -14.39
CA ARG A 122 -25.15 -7.58 -14.25
C ARG A 122 -26.59 -7.52 -13.74
N GLN A 123 -27.49 -7.26 -14.69
CA GLN A 123 -28.94 -7.28 -14.63
C GLN A 123 -29.53 -7.34 -13.22
N LYS A 124 -29.80 -6.14 -12.67
CA LYS A 124 -30.99 -5.77 -11.88
C LYS A 124 -31.70 -6.93 -11.16
N THR A 125 -31.04 -7.54 -10.17
CA THR A 125 -31.81 -8.23 -9.12
C THR A 125 -32.50 -7.15 -8.29
N LYS A 126 -33.83 -7.12 -8.31
CA LYS A 126 -34.74 -6.12 -7.71
C LYS A 126 -34.63 -6.03 -6.17
N ARG A 127 -33.46 -5.75 -5.61
CA ARG A 127 -33.26 -5.55 -4.17
C ARG A 127 -33.47 -4.08 -3.81
N LYS A 128 -34.32 -3.87 -2.81
CA LYS A 128 -34.82 -2.57 -2.31
C LYS A 128 -33.67 -1.57 -2.11
N GLN A 129 -33.97 -0.34 -2.52
CA GLN A 129 -33.13 0.87 -2.55
C GLN A 129 -32.43 1.15 -1.20
N LYS A 130 -31.26 0.54 -0.96
CA LYS A 130 -30.24 1.19 -0.13
C LYS A 130 -29.46 2.12 -1.04
N GLU A 131 -29.06 3.28 -0.52
CA GLU A 131 -28.27 4.30 -1.21
C GLU A 131 -27.20 3.63 -2.09
N LYS A 132 -27.27 3.90 -3.39
CA LYS A 132 -26.40 3.27 -4.38
C LYS A 132 -25.03 3.92 -4.26
N LYS A 133 -24.17 3.38 -3.39
CA LYS A 133 -22.73 3.64 -3.50
C LYS A 133 -22.29 3.29 -4.92
N ALA A 134 -21.53 4.17 -5.55
CA ALA A 134 -20.94 3.89 -6.86
C ALA A 134 -20.17 2.56 -6.78
N LEU A 135 -20.34 1.72 -7.80
CA LEU A 135 -19.62 0.45 -7.88
C LEU A 135 -18.15 0.74 -8.21
N PRO A 136 -17.19 0.00 -7.65
CA PRO A 136 -15.80 0.14 -8.03
C PRO A 136 -15.61 -0.33 -9.49
N HIS A 137 -14.68 0.29 -10.21
CA HIS A 137 -14.35 -0.04 -11.61
C HIS A 137 -13.71 -1.43 -11.74
N ALA A 138 -13.05 -1.91 -10.69
CA ALA A 138 -12.56 -3.27 -10.58
C ALA A 138 -12.75 -3.80 -9.16
N SER A 139 -13.04 -5.10 -9.04
CA SER A 139 -13.10 -5.77 -7.75
C SER A 139 -12.44 -7.15 -7.76
N PHE A 140 -11.54 -7.38 -6.81
CA PHE A 140 -10.87 -8.66 -6.60
C PHE A 140 -11.29 -9.22 -5.26
N ARG A 141 -11.96 -10.37 -5.25
CA ARG A 141 -12.50 -10.95 -4.03
C ARG A 141 -12.13 -12.41 -3.88
N SER A 142 -11.50 -12.72 -2.75
CA SER A 142 -11.24 -14.07 -2.28
C SER A 142 -11.94 -14.32 -0.94
N ARG A 143 -12.16 -15.58 -0.57
CA ARG A 143 -12.52 -15.94 0.81
C ARG A 143 -11.33 -16.51 1.57
N HIS A 144 -10.60 -17.44 0.97
CA HIS A 144 -9.52 -18.17 1.64
C HIS A 144 -8.20 -18.15 0.87
N GLY A 145 -8.24 -17.82 -0.42
CA GLY A 145 -7.04 -17.74 -1.25
C GLY A 145 -6.28 -16.44 -1.05
N ALA A 146 -4.96 -16.52 -1.19
CA ALA A 146 -4.12 -15.33 -1.29
C ALA A 146 -4.46 -14.54 -2.57
N ILE A 147 -4.29 -13.23 -2.52
CA ILE A 147 -4.46 -12.31 -3.64
C ILE A 147 -3.11 -11.64 -3.88
N ASP A 148 -2.56 -11.76 -5.07
CA ASP A 148 -1.25 -11.17 -5.41
C ASP A 148 -1.36 -10.41 -6.73
N LEU A 149 -1.33 -9.07 -6.67
CA LEU A 149 -1.66 -8.19 -7.79
C LEU A 149 -0.63 -7.07 -7.97
N GLU A 150 -0.31 -6.77 -9.22
CA GLU A 150 0.29 -5.51 -9.62
C GLU A 150 -0.78 -4.63 -10.26
N LEU A 151 -0.98 -3.40 -9.78
CA LEU A 151 -2.06 -2.53 -10.23
C LEU A 151 -1.51 -1.23 -10.84
N ALA A 152 -2.13 -0.81 -11.93
CA ALA A 152 -1.92 0.48 -12.57
C ALA A 152 -3.25 1.02 -13.12
N THR A 153 -3.31 2.32 -13.42
CA THR A 153 -4.40 2.92 -14.18
C THR A 153 -3.98 3.15 -15.64
N THR A 154 -4.95 3.12 -16.55
CA THR A 154 -4.80 3.58 -17.93
C THR A 154 -5.92 4.56 -18.27
N GLY A 155 -5.96 5.06 -19.50
CA GLY A 155 -6.86 6.14 -19.91
C GLY A 155 -6.29 7.54 -19.65
N SER A 156 -7.13 8.56 -19.81
CA SER A 156 -6.80 9.98 -19.63
C SER A 156 -7.59 10.57 -18.46
N ILE A 157 -6.94 11.43 -17.68
CA ILE A 157 -7.57 12.18 -16.59
C ILE A 157 -8.75 13.07 -17.09
N GLU A 158 -8.72 13.49 -18.36
CA GLU A 158 -9.77 14.31 -18.98
C GLU A 158 -11.10 13.56 -19.11
N GLY A 159 -11.05 12.25 -19.32
CA GLY A 159 -12.24 11.42 -19.43
C GLY A 159 -12.78 10.99 -18.07
N ALA A 160 -11.89 10.62 -17.16
CA ALA A 160 -12.23 10.29 -15.79
C ALA A 160 -11.04 10.54 -14.87
N SER A 161 -11.26 11.32 -13.82
CA SER A 161 -10.23 11.74 -12.87
C SER A 161 -9.68 10.59 -12.03
N LYS A 162 -10.48 9.53 -11.81
CA LYS A 162 -10.19 8.50 -10.82
C LYS A 162 -10.73 7.12 -11.19
N ALA A 163 -9.92 6.10 -10.90
CA ALA A 163 -10.26 4.69 -10.97
C ALA A 163 -10.33 4.08 -9.56
N ASP A 164 -11.55 3.80 -9.11
CA ASP A 164 -11.82 3.06 -7.87
C ASP A 164 -11.69 1.53 -8.02
N VAL A 165 -10.97 0.90 -7.10
CA VAL A 165 -10.61 -0.52 -7.08
C VAL A 165 -10.87 -1.08 -5.69
N SER A 166 -11.57 -2.20 -5.61
CA SER A 166 -11.82 -2.89 -4.34
C SER A 166 -11.11 -4.24 -4.31
N VAL A 167 -10.32 -4.50 -3.27
CA VAL A 167 -9.67 -5.79 -3.06
C VAL A 167 -10.12 -6.33 -1.71
N SER A 168 -10.65 -7.54 -1.67
CA SER A 168 -11.11 -8.13 -0.41
C SER A 168 -10.76 -9.61 -0.27
N SER A 169 -10.29 -9.99 0.91
CA SER A 169 -10.13 -11.39 1.30
C SER A 169 -10.73 -11.60 2.69
N ARG A 170 -11.23 -12.80 3.01
CA ARG A 170 -11.64 -13.07 4.40
C ARG A 170 -10.42 -13.50 5.21
N ASP A 171 -9.78 -14.57 4.78
CA ASP A 171 -8.69 -15.19 5.55
C ASP A 171 -7.38 -15.34 4.75
N GLY A 172 -7.37 -14.97 3.47
CA GLY A 172 -6.17 -15.04 2.63
C GLY A 172 -5.27 -13.81 2.76
N GLU A 173 -3.97 -14.00 2.52
CA GLU A 173 -2.99 -12.92 2.41
C GLU A 173 -3.25 -12.07 1.16
N ILE A 174 -3.09 -10.75 1.27
CA ILE A 174 -3.25 -9.83 0.16
C ILE A 174 -1.92 -9.10 -0.03
N THR A 175 -1.29 -9.29 -1.19
CA THR A 175 -0.08 -8.59 -1.61
C THR A 175 -0.43 -7.72 -2.80
N LEU A 176 -0.21 -6.41 -2.67
CA LEU A 176 -0.50 -5.44 -3.71
C LEU A 176 0.76 -4.63 -4.00
N LYS A 177 1.07 -4.47 -5.27
CA LYS A 177 2.14 -3.60 -5.73
C LYS A 177 1.59 -2.61 -6.74
N LEU A 178 1.62 -1.34 -6.38
CA LEU A 178 1.23 -0.27 -7.28
C LEU A 178 2.38 0.03 -8.22
N LEU A 179 2.10 0.05 -9.52
CA LEU A 179 3.06 0.44 -10.54
C LEU A 179 3.16 1.97 -10.64
N PRO A 180 4.30 2.53 -11.08
CA PRO A 180 4.42 3.96 -11.33
C PRO A 180 3.37 4.47 -12.32
N MET A 181 2.65 5.53 -11.95
CA MET A 181 1.60 6.14 -12.77
C MET A 181 1.99 7.59 -13.12
N PRO A 182 2.06 7.94 -14.43
CA PRO A 182 2.25 9.32 -14.85
C PRO A 182 1.12 10.24 -14.35
N PRO A 183 1.39 11.54 -14.18
CA PRO A 183 0.37 12.50 -13.73
C PRO A 183 -0.78 12.70 -14.73
N SER A 184 -0.60 12.32 -15.99
CA SER A 184 -1.64 12.33 -17.03
C SER A 184 -2.65 11.18 -16.90
N ARG A 185 -2.40 10.20 -16.03
CA ARG A 185 -3.28 9.06 -15.82
C ARG A 185 -4.32 9.34 -14.72
N PRO A 186 -5.49 8.68 -14.79
CA PRO A 186 -6.46 8.70 -13.72
C PRO A 186 -5.84 8.27 -12.39
N ARG A 187 -6.29 8.89 -11.31
CA ARG A 187 -5.82 8.65 -9.95
C ARG A 187 -6.41 7.35 -9.42
N LEU A 188 -5.72 6.71 -8.49
CA LEU A 188 -6.16 5.42 -7.97
C LEU A 188 -6.92 5.62 -6.64
N GLY A 189 -8.16 5.16 -6.59
CA GLY A 189 -8.89 4.91 -5.36
C GLY A 189 -8.81 3.44 -5.00
N LEU A 190 -8.08 3.07 -3.97
CA LEU A 190 -7.89 1.68 -3.55
C LEU A 190 -8.56 1.43 -2.20
N ASP A 191 -9.49 0.47 -2.14
CA ASP A 191 -10.13 0.02 -0.90
C ASP A 191 -9.83 -1.47 -0.68
N VAL A 192 -9.03 -1.76 0.34
CA VAL A 192 -8.54 -3.10 0.67
C VAL A 192 -9.12 -3.56 2.00
N GLU A 193 -9.80 -4.70 2.01
CA GLU A 193 -10.37 -5.27 3.22
C GLU A 193 -9.90 -6.72 3.45
N SER A 194 -9.41 -7.01 4.66
CA SER A 194 -9.16 -8.39 5.09
C SER A 194 -9.73 -8.68 6.48
N ARG A 195 -10.38 -9.82 6.69
CA ARG A 195 -10.84 -10.15 8.06
C ARG A 195 -9.67 -10.59 8.94
N SER A 196 -8.88 -11.56 8.49
CA SER A 196 -7.80 -12.15 9.30
C SER A 196 -6.47 -12.30 8.59
N GLY A 197 -6.45 -12.22 7.25
CA GLY A 197 -5.21 -12.33 6.48
C GLY A 197 -4.34 -11.08 6.57
N LYS A 198 -3.03 -11.27 6.42
CA LYS A 198 -2.02 -10.22 6.32
C LYS A 198 -2.21 -9.44 5.02
N VAL A 199 -2.02 -8.12 5.07
CA VAL A 199 -2.05 -7.25 3.90
C VAL A 199 -0.70 -6.57 3.75
N THR A 200 -0.11 -6.65 2.56
CA THR A 200 1.15 -6.00 2.21
C THR A 200 0.93 -5.11 0.99
N LEU A 201 1.23 -3.82 1.11
CA LEU A 201 1.12 -2.84 0.02
C LEU A 201 2.48 -2.22 -0.29
N TYR A 202 2.85 -2.23 -1.57
CA TYR A 202 4.02 -1.51 -2.08
C TYR A 202 3.59 -0.32 -2.93
N LEU A 203 3.96 0.88 -2.49
CA LEU A 203 3.69 2.15 -3.19
C LEU A 203 4.86 2.51 -4.11
N PRO A 204 4.61 3.04 -5.33
CA PRO A 204 5.68 3.57 -6.16
C PRO A 204 6.17 4.91 -5.60
N GLU A 205 7.42 5.28 -5.88
CA GLU A 205 8.02 6.55 -5.41
C GLU A 205 7.23 7.79 -5.85
N GLY A 206 6.59 7.74 -7.02
CA GLY A 206 5.75 8.83 -7.55
C GLY A 206 4.32 8.87 -7.02
N PHE A 207 3.96 8.03 -6.04
CA PHE A 207 2.61 8.04 -5.48
C PHE A 207 2.31 9.39 -4.79
N ALA A 208 1.22 10.03 -5.19
CA ALA A 208 0.74 11.29 -4.62
C ALA A 208 -0.69 11.10 -4.08
N GLY A 209 -0.84 11.11 -2.77
CA GLY A 209 -2.12 10.73 -2.15
C GLY A 209 -2.11 10.55 -0.64
N VAL A 210 -3.27 10.11 -0.14
CA VAL A 210 -3.50 9.77 1.27
C VAL A 210 -3.60 8.27 1.42
N VAL A 211 -2.93 7.74 2.45
CA VAL A 211 -3.00 6.32 2.83
C VAL A 211 -3.57 6.22 4.23
N HIS A 212 -4.66 5.47 4.37
CA HIS A 212 -5.37 5.22 5.62
C HIS A 212 -5.33 3.73 5.95
N LEU A 213 -4.63 3.39 7.03
CA LEU A 213 -4.48 2.03 7.53
C LEU A 213 -5.30 1.88 8.81
N THR A 214 -6.08 0.81 8.94
CA THR A 214 -6.85 0.54 10.15
C THR A 214 -6.86 -0.95 10.47
N THR A 215 -6.60 -1.30 11.72
CA THR A 215 -6.75 -2.67 12.23
C THR A 215 -7.39 -2.69 13.62
N LYS A 216 -8.20 -3.71 13.94
CA LYS A 216 -8.75 -3.86 15.31
C LYS A 216 -7.83 -4.61 16.27
N LYS A 217 -7.07 -5.59 15.77
CA LYS A 217 -6.24 -6.48 16.59
C LYS A 217 -4.86 -6.81 15.98
N GLY A 218 -4.64 -6.49 14.72
CA GLY A 218 -3.37 -6.73 14.06
C GLY A 218 -2.35 -5.64 14.38
N LYS A 219 -1.18 -5.73 13.74
CA LYS A 219 -0.13 -4.72 13.80
C LYS A 219 -0.16 -3.87 12.53
N LEU A 220 0.22 -2.61 12.67
CA LEU A 220 0.44 -1.70 11.55
C LEU A 220 1.94 -1.44 11.45
N LEU A 221 2.52 -1.69 10.29
CA LEU A 221 3.93 -1.47 10.01
C LEU A 221 4.10 -0.61 8.76
N VAL A 222 4.68 0.57 8.93
CA VAL A 222 5.23 1.38 7.84
C VAL A 222 6.72 1.08 7.75
N MET A 223 7.17 0.58 6.60
CA MET A 223 8.56 0.15 6.41
C MET A 223 9.52 1.35 6.40
N PRO A 224 10.81 1.16 6.76
CA PRO A 224 11.71 2.26 7.05
C PRO A 224 11.96 3.23 5.90
N VAL A 225 12.10 2.75 4.65
CA VAL A 225 12.37 3.65 3.52
C VAL A 225 11.13 4.49 3.23
N LEU A 226 9.94 3.87 3.22
CA LEU A 226 8.68 4.61 3.10
C LEU A 226 8.50 5.64 4.23
N ALA A 227 8.80 5.27 5.48
CA ALA A 227 8.66 6.15 6.63
C ALA A 227 9.45 7.46 6.48
N GLY A 228 10.60 7.42 5.80
CA GLY A 228 11.41 8.61 5.50
C GLY A 228 10.87 9.50 4.38
N CYS A 229 9.89 9.03 3.59
CA CYS A 229 9.33 9.74 2.44
C CYS A 229 7.89 10.25 2.64
N VAL A 230 7.27 9.95 3.79
CA VAL A 230 5.86 10.28 4.04
C VAL A 230 5.70 11.36 5.10
N LYS A 231 4.62 12.12 4.99
CA LYS A 231 4.15 13.02 6.04
C LYS A 231 3.12 12.30 6.88
N MET A 232 3.49 11.94 8.11
CA MET A 232 2.57 11.32 9.06
C MET A 232 1.50 12.32 9.50
N VAL A 233 0.22 11.95 9.40
CA VAL A 233 -0.93 12.76 9.83
C VAL A 233 -1.48 12.23 11.16
N LYS A 234 -1.64 10.90 11.26
CA LYS A 234 -2.12 10.23 12.46
C LYS A 234 -1.32 8.94 12.66
N ASN A 235 -0.91 8.66 13.89
CA ASN A 235 -0.26 7.41 14.23
C ASN A 235 -0.76 6.91 15.58
N SER A 236 -1.44 5.77 15.56
CA SER A 236 -1.93 5.05 16.74
C SER A 236 -1.75 3.55 16.52
N SER A 237 -1.90 2.76 17.58
CA SER A 237 -1.77 1.30 17.50
C SER A 237 -2.77 0.62 16.56
N GLN A 238 -3.93 1.25 16.32
CA GLN A 238 -5.03 0.69 15.51
C GLN A 238 -5.27 1.45 14.21
N GLU A 239 -4.66 2.61 14.03
CA GLU A 239 -4.91 3.49 12.90
C GLU A 239 -3.69 4.33 12.58
N ILE A 240 -3.29 4.32 11.30
CA ILE A 240 -2.24 5.18 10.76
C ILE A 240 -2.81 5.91 9.55
N ILE A 241 -2.59 7.22 9.48
CA ILE A 241 -2.89 8.04 8.30
C ILE A 241 -1.61 8.79 7.93
N PHE A 242 -1.18 8.67 6.69
CA PHE A 242 -0.07 9.45 6.17
C PHE A 242 -0.35 9.93 4.75
N MET A 243 0.39 10.95 4.35
CA MET A 243 0.37 11.51 3.01
C MET A 243 1.72 11.26 2.35
N MET A 244 1.70 11.04 1.04
CA MET A 244 2.90 10.88 0.22
C MET A 244 2.78 11.79 -1.00
N GLY A 245 3.92 12.34 -1.44
CA GLY A 245 3.98 13.39 -2.46
C GLY A 245 3.67 14.79 -1.91
N SER A 246 4.10 15.83 -2.60
CA SER A 246 3.76 17.20 -2.21
C SER A 246 2.37 17.56 -2.73
N GLN A 247 1.45 17.91 -1.82
CA GLN A 247 0.24 18.65 -2.16
C GLN A 247 0.52 20.15 -2.19
N SER A 248 1.73 20.55 -2.63
CA SER A 248 2.27 21.89 -2.38
C SER A 248 1.62 23.01 -3.20
N ASN A 249 0.73 22.71 -4.14
CA ASN A 249 -0.01 23.75 -4.86
C ASN A 249 -1.41 23.93 -4.26
N VAL A 250 -1.46 24.37 -3.00
CA VAL A 250 -2.70 24.88 -2.38
C VAL A 250 -3.24 26.12 -3.12
N TYR A 251 -2.40 26.77 -3.94
CA TYR A 251 -2.74 27.97 -4.71
C TYR A 251 -3.12 27.70 -6.18
N GLU A 252 -2.91 26.49 -6.71
CA GLU A 252 -3.53 26.13 -7.98
C GLU A 252 -4.88 25.50 -7.66
N LEU A 253 -5.93 26.32 -7.79
CA LEU A 253 -7.34 25.97 -7.60
C LEU A 253 -7.88 24.97 -8.65
N ASP A 254 -7.04 24.08 -9.17
CA ASP A 254 -7.46 22.99 -10.04
C ASP A 254 -8.13 21.91 -9.18
N VAL A 255 -9.41 22.16 -8.87
CA VAL A 255 -10.34 21.23 -8.21
C VAL A 255 -10.40 19.86 -8.92
N THR A 256 -9.90 19.77 -10.15
CA THR A 256 -9.83 18.57 -10.98
C THR A 256 -8.69 17.61 -10.63
N LYS A 257 -7.64 18.06 -9.93
CA LYS A 257 -6.53 17.18 -9.53
C LYS A 257 -6.92 16.40 -8.26
N GLU A 258 -7.78 15.41 -8.44
CA GLU A 258 -8.05 14.44 -7.39
C GLU A 258 -6.72 13.80 -6.91
N SER A 259 -6.60 13.56 -5.62
CA SER A 259 -5.44 12.86 -5.05
C SER A 259 -5.72 11.36 -5.02
N SER A 260 -4.67 10.54 -5.11
CA SER A 260 -4.85 9.09 -4.94
C SER A 260 -5.26 8.81 -3.49
N PHE A 261 -6.13 7.84 -3.28
CA PHE A 261 -6.61 7.48 -1.95
C PHE A 261 -6.49 5.98 -1.77
N CYS A 262 -5.82 5.53 -0.71
CA CYS A 262 -5.70 4.12 -0.38
C CYS A 262 -6.20 3.88 1.04
N ALA A 263 -7.28 3.12 1.19
CA ALA A 263 -7.77 2.63 2.47
C ALA A 263 -7.47 1.14 2.60
N ILE A 264 -6.84 0.74 3.71
CA ILE A 264 -6.58 -0.66 4.05
C ILE A 264 -7.16 -0.94 5.42
N ARG A 265 -8.04 -1.94 5.50
CA ARG A 265 -8.74 -2.29 6.72
C ARG A 265 -8.58 -3.77 7.02
N THR A 266 -8.14 -4.08 8.23
CA THR A 266 -8.16 -5.45 8.74
C THR A 266 -8.90 -5.58 10.06
N ARG A 267 -9.47 -6.76 10.35
CA ARG A 267 -10.01 -7.03 11.70
C ARG A 267 -8.93 -7.58 12.61
N SER A 268 -8.16 -8.57 12.19
CA SER A 268 -7.11 -9.18 13.01
C SER A 268 -5.80 -9.48 12.29
N GLY A 269 -5.74 -9.22 10.98
CA GLY A 269 -4.50 -9.40 10.21
C GLY A 269 -3.58 -8.20 10.32
N ASP A 270 -2.29 -8.43 10.10
CA ASP A 270 -1.28 -7.36 10.07
C ASP A 270 -1.34 -6.60 8.75
N ILE A 271 -0.99 -5.31 8.80
CA ILE A 271 -0.88 -4.45 7.62
C ILE A 271 0.56 -3.95 7.53
N ASN A 272 1.22 -4.22 6.40
CA ASN A 272 2.57 -3.75 6.11
C ASN A 272 2.53 -2.87 4.86
N VAL A 273 3.19 -1.71 4.90
CA VAL A 273 3.27 -0.80 3.75
C VAL A 273 4.70 -0.36 3.53
N GLY A 274 5.17 -0.43 2.29
CA GLY A 274 6.54 -0.06 1.91
C GLY A 274 6.63 0.58 0.53
N LEU A 275 7.83 1.01 0.16
CA LEU A 275 8.17 1.50 -1.18
C LEU A 275 8.54 0.34 -2.11
N SER A 276 7.90 0.31 -3.27
CA SER A 276 8.15 -0.68 -4.33
C SER A 276 9.61 -0.65 -4.77
N GLY A 277 10.26 -1.82 -4.76
CA GLY A 277 11.66 -1.99 -5.18
C GLY A 277 12.73 -1.56 -4.16
N ARG A 278 12.35 -0.85 -3.09
CA ARG A 278 13.29 -0.40 -2.04
C ARG A 278 13.08 -1.13 -0.73
N ASP A 279 11.84 -1.15 -0.25
CA ASP A 279 11.50 -1.87 0.96
C ASP A 279 11.27 -3.35 0.63
N GLN A 280 11.89 -4.24 1.39
CA GLN A 280 11.67 -5.67 1.31
C GLN A 280 11.17 -6.15 2.67
N LEU A 281 10.06 -6.87 2.67
CA LEU A 281 9.64 -7.54 3.89
C LEU A 281 10.57 -8.74 4.05
N ALA A 282 11.38 -8.73 5.11
CA ALA A 282 12.20 -9.88 5.43
C ALA A 282 11.27 -11.10 5.49
N GLU A 283 11.48 -12.08 4.62
CA GLU A 283 10.78 -13.34 4.74
C GLU A 283 11.04 -13.85 6.15
N GLU A 284 9.97 -14.21 6.87
CA GLU A 284 10.12 -14.88 8.15
C GLU A 284 10.84 -16.20 7.86
N VAL A 285 12.17 -16.18 7.97
CA VAL A 285 13.00 -17.37 7.96
C VAL A 285 12.53 -18.20 9.13
N GLY A 286 11.68 -19.18 8.82
CA GLY A 286 11.02 -20.01 9.82
C GLY A 286 12.04 -20.52 10.83
N PHE A 287 11.61 -20.64 12.07
CA PHE A 287 12.46 -21.10 13.19
C PHE A 287 13.32 -22.32 12.82
N TRP A 288 12.76 -23.28 12.07
CA TRP A 288 13.49 -24.45 11.57
C TRP A 288 14.62 -24.15 10.58
N LYS A 289 14.49 -23.13 9.71
CA LYS A 289 15.61 -22.69 8.86
C LYS A 289 16.74 -22.10 9.73
N ARG A 290 16.40 -21.39 10.80
CA ARG A 290 17.40 -20.87 11.76
C ARG A 290 18.06 -21.99 12.56
N LEU A 291 17.32 -23.03 12.95
CA LEU A 291 17.86 -24.17 13.69
C LEU A 291 18.67 -25.14 12.81
N GLY A 292 18.22 -25.38 11.58
CA GLY A 292 18.86 -26.31 10.64
C GLY A 292 20.24 -25.85 10.18
N GLY A 293 20.47 -24.53 10.10
CA GLY A 293 21.79 -23.97 9.80
C GLY A 293 22.86 -24.28 10.86
N PHE A 294 22.45 -24.62 12.09
CA PHE A 294 23.37 -25.00 13.16
C PHE A 294 23.79 -26.48 13.09
N LEU A 295 23.00 -27.34 12.43
CA LEU A 295 23.29 -28.76 12.27
C LEU A 295 24.02 -29.08 10.96
N SER A 296 23.93 -28.20 9.95
CA SER A 296 24.64 -28.38 8.67
C SER A 296 26.13 -28.00 8.74
N THR A 297 26.58 -27.28 9.78
CA THR A 297 27.98 -26.87 9.94
C THR A 297 28.93 -27.99 10.36
N HIS A 298 28.43 -29.19 10.64
CA HIS A 298 29.25 -30.30 11.16
C HIS A 298 29.54 -31.44 10.18
N LYS A 299 29.17 -31.31 8.89
CA LYS A 299 29.53 -32.32 7.89
C LYS A 299 30.75 -31.89 7.06
N SER A 300 31.85 -32.57 7.39
CA SER A 300 32.98 -32.94 6.53
C SER A 300 33.92 -31.81 6.08
N LYS A 301 34.92 -31.53 6.94
CA LYS A 301 36.31 -31.54 6.46
C LYS A 301 36.59 -32.95 5.92
N SER A 302 36.26 -33.18 4.64
CA SER A 302 36.69 -34.38 3.93
C SER A 302 38.20 -34.33 3.79
N ILE A 303 38.85 -35.28 4.47
CA ILE A 303 40.02 -36.10 4.17
C ILE A 303 40.51 -36.07 2.68
N LEU A 304 40.71 -34.89 2.10
CA LEU A 304 41.38 -34.72 0.80
C LEU A 304 42.57 -33.75 0.88
N ASP A 305 42.70 -32.97 1.95
CA ASP A 305 43.87 -32.11 2.18
C ASP A 305 45.08 -32.84 2.80
N LEU A 306 45.10 -34.19 2.80
CA LEU A 306 46.22 -34.99 3.31
C LEU A 306 47.05 -35.70 2.24
N HIS A 307 46.76 -35.53 0.95
CA HIS A 307 47.51 -36.18 -0.13
C HIS A 307 48.40 -35.25 -0.97
N GLU A 308 48.46 -33.96 -0.65
CA GLU A 308 49.27 -32.97 -1.36
C GLU A 308 50.46 -32.47 -0.51
N ALA A 309 51.22 -33.41 0.07
CA ALA A 309 52.49 -33.12 0.76
C ALA A 309 53.61 -34.15 0.46
N ALA A 310 53.43 -35.03 -0.53
CA ALA A 310 54.37 -36.13 -0.80
C ALA A 310 54.91 -36.21 -2.24
N LYS A 311 54.91 -35.10 -3.00
CA LYS A 311 55.56 -35.02 -4.33
C LYS A 311 56.45 -33.79 -4.42
N GLY A 312 57.66 -33.89 -3.87
CA GLY A 312 58.64 -32.82 -3.93
C GLY A 312 60.07 -33.27 -3.65
N GLU A 313 60.43 -34.52 -3.99
CA GLU A 313 61.84 -34.94 -3.88
C GLU A 313 62.12 -36.07 -4.89
N ALA A 314 62.59 -35.70 -6.08
CA ALA A 314 63.46 -36.47 -6.98
C ALA A 314 63.46 -35.86 -8.38
N ALA A 315 64.55 -35.18 -8.76
CA ALA A 315 65.23 -35.39 -10.04
C ALA A 315 66.39 -34.40 -10.20
N THR A 316 67.57 -34.94 -10.00
CA THR A 316 68.90 -34.39 -10.24
C THR A 316 69.34 -34.69 -11.68
N VAL A 317 70.25 -33.86 -12.20
CA VAL A 317 71.23 -34.13 -13.29
C VAL A 317 70.70 -34.25 -14.73
N SER A 318 71.02 -33.25 -15.55
CA SER A 318 72.05 -33.31 -16.61
C SER A 318 72.33 -31.91 -17.16
#